data_AF-F3G5Z1-F1
#
_entry.id   AF-F3G5Z1-F1
#
_cell.length_a   1.000
_cell.length_b   1.000
_cell.length_c   1.000
_cell.angle_alpha   90.00
_cell.angle_beta   90.00
_cell.angle_gamma   90.00
#
_symmetry.space_group_name_H-M   'P 1'
#
loop_
_entity.id
_entity.type
_entity.pdbx_description
1 polymer ?
#
loop_
_entity_poly.entity_id
_entity_poly.type
_entity_poly.pdbx_seq_one_letter_code
_entity_poly.pdbx_strand_id
1 'polypeptide(L)'
;MKFIELLKNRKIRKQLRKMDKLDRHAEKIRLKYPRAVVGVGTYGIPDIVDFGDDSVFRVGAYSSIAEGVKILLGGEHRTDWITTYPFPAMVAQVADIQDYAPSKGDVVIGSDCCIVAT
;
A
#
# COMPACT_ATOMS: atom_id res chain seq x y z
N MET A 1 -5.00 25.58 -9.88
CA MET A 1 -4.80 24.18 -9.45
C MET A 1 -5.75 23.75 -8.32
N LYS A 2 -5.89 24.50 -7.20
CA LYS A 2 -6.82 24.19 -6.08
C LYS A 2 -8.30 23.99 -6.48
N PHE A 3 -8.80 24.76 -7.45
CA PHE A 3 -10.21 24.68 -7.88
C PHE A 3 -10.55 23.33 -8.55
N ILE A 4 -9.65 22.79 -9.38
CA ILE A 4 -9.82 21.50 -10.06
C ILE A 4 -9.85 20.37 -9.02
N GLU A 5 -8.96 20.45 -8.04
CA GLU A 5 -8.90 19.48 -6.93
C GLU A 5 -10.17 19.49 -6.07
N LEU A 6 -10.71 20.69 -5.78
CA LEU A 6 -12.00 20.83 -5.09
C LEU A 6 -13.15 20.18 -5.86
N LEU A 7 -13.20 20.35 -7.19
CA LEU A 7 -14.21 19.72 -8.03
C LEU A 7 -14.07 18.19 -8.05
N LYS A 8 -12.83 17.68 -8.15
CA LYS A 8 -12.53 16.24 -8.07
C LYS A 8 -12.99 15.67 -6.73
N ASN A 9 -12.65 16.34 -5.63
CA ASN A 9 -13.03 15.94 -4.27
C ASN A 9 -14.55 15.95 -4.07
N ARG A 10 -15.25 16.94 -4.62
CA ARG A 10 -16.73 16.98 -4.60
C ARG A 10 -17.32 15.80 -5.37
N LYS A 11 -16.79 15.47 -6.54
CA LYS A 11 -17.24 14.32 -7.35
C LYS A 11 -17.03 13.00 -6.62
N ILE A 12 -15.85 12.78 -6.05
CA ILE A 12 -15.53 11.59 -5.24
C ILE A 12 -16.49 11.46 -4.07
N ARG A 13 -16.70 12.53 -3.28
CA ARG A 13 -17.64 12.53 -2.15
C ARG A 13 -19.06 12.18 -2.59
N LYS A 14 -19.52 12.73 -3.72
CA LYS A 14 -20.84 12.43 -4.28
C LYS A 14 -20.95 10.97 -4.72
N GLN A 15 -19.91 10.40 -5.32
CA GLN A 15 -19.86 8.98 -5.70
C GLN A 15 -19.89 8.07 -4.46
N LEU A 16 -19.00 8.31 -3.49
CA LEU A 16 -18.97 7.52 -2.24
C LEU A 16 -20.31 7.54 -1.51
N ARG A 17 -21.02 8.68 -1.49
CA ARG A 17 -22.35 8.78 -0.87
C ARG A 17 -23.43 7.91 -1.54
N LYS A 18 -23.27 7.58 -2.82
CA LYS A 18 -24.19 6.71 -3.55
C LYS A 18 -23.93 5.22 -3.31
N MET A 19 -22.75 4.86 -2.81
CA MET A 19 -22.36 3.47 -2.55
C MET A 19 -22.95 2.97 -1.23
N ASP A 20 -23.04 1.65 -1.09
CA ASP A 20 -23.38 1.02 0.17
C ASP A 20 -22.36 1.36 1.27
N LYS A 21 -22.78 1.36 2.54
CA LYS A 21 -21.92 1.70 3.67
C LYS A 21 -20.70 0.77 3.76
N LEU A 22 -20.86 -0.50 3.41
CA LEU A 22 -19.79 -1.50 3.44
C LEU A 22 -18.76 -1.27 2.33
N ASP A 23 -19.17 -0.80 1.16
CA ASP A 23 -18.26 -0.53 0.05
C ASP A 23 -17.49 0.79 0.20
N ARG A 24 -18.08 1.77 0.89
CA ARG A 24 -17.49 3.12 1.03
C ARG A 24 -16.09 3.11 1.61
N HIS A 25 -15.82 2.27 2.60
CA HIS A 25 -14.53 2.28 3.29
C HIS A 25 -13.46 1.61 2.44
N ALA A 26 -13.76 0.45 1.87
CA ALA A 26 -12.88 -0.23 0.92
C ALA A 26 -12.56 0.68 -0.27
N GLU A 27 -13.55 1.42 -0.79
CA GLU A 27 -13.34 2.33 -1.90
C GLU A 27 -12.44 3.52 -1.56
N LYS A 28 -12.48 4.03 -0.32
CA LYS A 28 -11.52 5.07 0.10
C LYS A 28 -10.08 4.57 0.03
N ILE A 29 -9.83 3.31 0.40
CA ILE A 29 -8.50 2.70 0.29
C ILE A 29 -8.09 2.59 -1.18
N ARG A 30 -8.97 2.08 -2.07
CA ARG A 30 -8.70 1.98 -3.51
C ARG A 30 -8.45 3.34 -4.17
N LEU A 31 -9.18 4.38 -3.76
CA LEU A 31 -8.97 5.74 -4.26
C LEU A 31 -7.63 6.33 -3.80
N LYS A 32 -7.16 6.02 -2.60
CA LYS A 32 -5.84 6.43 -2.08
C LYS A 32 -4.72 5.60 -2.74
N TYR A 33 -4.96 4.31 -2.94
CA TYR A 33 -3.99 3.34 -3.48
C TYR A 33 -4.63 2.54 -4.64
N PRO A 34 -4.60 3.05 -5.88
CA PRO A 34 -5.31 2.44 -7.01
C PRO A 34 -4.89 1.00 -7.36
N ARG A 35 -3.68 0.58 -6.99
CA ARG A 35 -3.21 -0.80 -7.18
C ARG A 35 -3.69 -1.76 -6.09
N ALA A 36 -4.13 -1.25 -4.93
CA ALA A 36 -4.53 -2.10 -3.81
C ALA A 36 -5.83 -2.87 -4.12
N VAL A 37 -5.85 -4.14 -3.73
CA VAL A 37 -7.05 -4.98 -3.81
C VAL A 37 -7.64 -5.09 -2.42
N VAL A 38 -8.89 -4.66 -2.27
CA VAL A 38 -9.55 -4.53 -0.96
C VAL A 38 -10.91 -5.21 -1.02
N GLY A 39 -11.24 -6.06 -0.05
CA GLY A 39 -12.56 -6.69 0.03
C GLY A 39 -13.65 -5.75 0.56
N VAL A 40 -14.92 -6.10 0.31
CA VAL A 40 -16.10 -5.39 0.84
C VAL A 40 -16.07 -5.32 2.37
N GLY A 41 -16.56 -4.23 2.96
CA GLY A 41 -16.66 -4.10 4.42
C GLY A 41 -15.33 -3.84 5.14
N THR A 42 -14.19 -3.99 4.47
CA THR A 42 -12.88 -3.66 5.03
C THR A 42 -12.75 -2.15 5.22
N TYR A 43 -12.27 -1.74 6.40
CA TYR A 43 -12.16 -0.33 6.77
C TYR A 43 -10.86 0.01 7.49
N GLY A 44 -10.61 1.32 7.60
CA GLY A 44 -9.32 1.88 7.98
C GLY A 44 -8.58 2.44 6.76
N ILE A 45 -7.46 3.13 6.97
CA ILE A 45 -6.59 3.61 5.90
C ILE A 45 -5.15 3.37 6.35
N PRO A 46 -4.50 2.28 5.89
CA PRO A 46 -3.09 2.06 6.22
C PRO A 46 -2.20 3.05 5.49
N ASP A 47 -0.96 3.16 5.96
CA ASP A 47 0.13 3.80 5.23
C ASP A 47 0.90 2.73 4.45
N ILE A 48 0.73 2.74 3.13
CA ILE A 48 1.42 1.82 2.23
C ILE A 48 2.70 2.50 1.74
N VAL A 49 3.83 1.88 2.01
CA VAL A 49 5.16 2.31 1.53
C VAL A 49 5.60 1.33 0.46
N ASP A 50 6.00 1.85 -0.70
CA ASP A 50 6.38 1.09 -1.88
C ASP A 50 7.76 1.53 -2.37
N PHE A 51 8.58 0.56 -2.73
CA PHE A 51 9.96 0.74 -3.19
C PHE A 51 10.15 0.46 -4.69
N GLY A 52 9.09 0.12 -5.42
CA GLY A 52 9.12 -0.08 -6.87
C GLY A 52 9.13 -1.54 -7.33
N ASP A 53 8.96 -2.49 -6.42
CA ASP A 53 9.01 -3.94 -6.69
C ASP A 53 7.73 -4.50 -7.36
N ASP A 54 6.88 -3.64 -7.90
CA ASP A 54 5.55 -3.96 -8.48
C ASP A 54 4.61 -4.78 -7.58
N SER A 55 4.94 -4.92 -6.29
CA SER A 55 4.14 -5.64 -5.31
C SER A 55 2.84 -4.91 -4.99
N VAL A 56 1.82 -5.69 -4.66
CA VAL A 56 0.47 -5.22 -4.42
C VAL A 56 0.01 -5.55 -3.02
N PHE A 57 -0.58 -4.58 -2.34
CA PHE A 57 -1.32 -4.82 -1.10
C PHE A 57 -2.69 -5.42 -1.41
N ARG A 58 -2.95 -6.61 -0.84
CA ARG A 58 -4.23 -7.33 -0.96
C ARG A 58 -4.79 -7.58 0.43
N VAL A 59 -6.03 -7.14 0.67
CA VAL A 59 -6.76 -7.45 1.91
C VAL A 59 -8.16 -7.99 1.58
N GLY A 60 -8.55 -9.06 2.27
CA GLY A 60 -9.86 -9.67 2.15
C GLY A 60 -11.00 -8.78 2.63
N ALA A 61 -12.18 -9.37 2.76
CA ALA A 61 -13.41 -8.69 3.16
C ALA A 61 -13.53 -8.59 4.69
N TYR A 62 -14.28 -7.60 5.16
CA TYR A 62 -14.66 -7.43 6.57
C TYR A 62 -13.48 -7.33 7.55
N SER A 63 -12.32 -6.84 7.09
CA SER A 63 -11.14 -6.64 7.92
C SER A 63 -11.10 -5.23 8.53
N SER A 64 -10.53 -5.12 9.72
CA SER A 64 -10.41 -3.87 10.48
C SER A 64 -8.96 -3.45 10.54
N ILE A 65 -8.63 -2.25 10.05
CA ILE A 65 -7.27 -1.72 10.02
C ILE A 65 -7.17 -0.49 10.92
N ALA A 66 -6.38 -0.58 11.98
CA ALA A 66 -6.14 0.53 12.90
C ALA A 66 -5.37 1.68 12.23
N GLU A 67 -5.53 2.88 12.78
CA GLU A 67 -4.68 4.02 12.43
C GLU A 67 -3.22 3.74 12.78
N GLY A 68 -2.28 4.18 11.94
CA GLY A 68 -0.85 3.97 12.12
C GLY A 68 -0.31 2.63 11.60
N VAL A 69 -1.17 1.72 11.13
CA VAL A 69 -0.72 0.49 10.46
C VAL A 69 0.08 0.84 9.20
N LYS A 70 1.31 0.32 9.12
CA LYS A 70 2.17 0.43 7.94
C LYS A 70 2.27 -0.89 7.20
N ILE A 71 2.14 -0.83 5.89
CA ILE A 71 2.35 -1.96 4.98
C ILE A 71 3.56 -1.64 4.12
N LEU A 72 4.62 -2.46 4.22
CA LEU A 72 5.81 -2.35 3.38
C LEU A 72 5.66 -3.26 2.16
N LEU A 73 5.73 -2.67 0.98
CA LEU A 73 5.71 -3.33 -0.32
C LEU A 73 7.14 -3.32 -0.88
N GLY A 74 7.91 -4.33 -0.49
CA GLY A 74 9.31 -4.47 -0.87
C GLY A 74 10.29 -3.71 0.04
N GLY A 75 11.45 -3.37 -0.52
CA GLY A 75 12.53 -2.65 0.18
C GLY A 75 13.41 -3.52 1.08
N GLU A 76 13.48 -4.83 0.84
CA GLU A 76 14.36 -5.72 1.59
C GLU A 76 15.84 -5.51 1.23
N HIS A 77 16.71 -5.93 2.15
CA HIS A 77 18.15 -5.95 1.97
C HIS A 77 18.66 -7.39 1.85
N ARG A 78 19.68 -7.61 1.01
CA ARG A 78 20.36 -8.91 0.89
C ARG A 78 21.11 -9.26 2.18
N THR A 79 20.52 -10.10 3.01
CA THR A 79 21.14 -10.64 4.23
C THR A 79 22.02 -11.86 3.96
N ASP A 80 21.98 -12.39 2.74
CA ASP A 80 22.79 -13.49 2.23
C ASP A 80 24.12 -13.02 1.60
N TRP A 81 24.30 -11.70 1.42
CA TRP A 81 25.55 -11.10 0.96
C TRP A 81 26.50 -10.79 2.12
N ILE A 82 27.75 -10.44 1.81
CA ILE A 82 28.77 -10.03 2.81
C ILE A 82 28.32 -8.78 3.60
N THR A 83 27.45 -7.95 3.02
CA THR A 83 26.92 -6.71 3.62
C THR A 83 25.47 -6.50 3.24
N THR A 84 24.68 -5.93 4.15
CA THR A 84 23.31 -5.49 3.89
C THR A 84 23.23 -4.06 3.36
N TYR A 85 24.35 -3.33 3.33
CA TYR A 85 24.37 -1.97 2.81
C TYR A 85 24.10 -1.97 1.29
N PRO A 86 23.13 -1.18 0.79
CA PRO A 86 22.74 -1.21 -0.62
C PRO A 86 23.71 -0.38 -1.47
N PHE A 87 24.96 -0.87 -1.61
CA PHE A 87 26.00 -0.19 -2.38
C PHE A 87 25.53 0.28 -3.77
N PRO A 88 24.81 -0.52 -4.56
CA PRO A 88 24.40 -0.08 -5.90
C PRO A 88 23.41 1.09 -5.90
N ALA A 89 22.62 1.27 -4.82
CA ALA A 89 21.75 2.44 -4.65
C ALA A 89 22.51 3.69 -4.20
N MET A 90 23.62 3.51 -3.48
CA MET A 90 24.28 4.59 -2.74
C MET A 90 25.61 5.03 -3.35
N VAL A 91 26.21 4.22 -4.22
CA VAL A 91 27.56 4.40 -4.75
C VAL A 91 27.56 4.21 -6.26
N ALA A 92 27.75 5.33 -6.98
CA ALA A 92 27.62 5.38 -8.44
C ALA A 92 28.57 4.43 -9.20
N GLN A 93 29.75 4.12 -8.64
CA GLN A 93 30.74 3.25 -9.27
C GLN A 93 30.30 1.79 -9.38
N VAL A 94 29.26 1.39 -8.65
CA VAL A 94 28.75 0.01 -8.59
C VAL A 94 27.24 -0.04 -8.82
N ALA A 95 26.68 0.99 -9.44
CA ALA A 95 25.24 1.12 -9.70
C ALA A 95 24.72 0.11 -10.74
N ASP A 96 25.61 -0.56 -11.47
CA ASP A 96 25.30 -1.60 -12.46
C ASP A 96 25.00 -2.97 -11.83
N ILE A 97 25.35 -3.18 -10.55
CA ILE A 97 25.03 -4.41 -9.82
C ILE A 97 23.50 -4.46 -9.60
N GLN A 98 22.87 -5.45 -10.21
CA GLN A 98 21.42 -5.68 -10.12
C GLN A 98 21.05 -6.49 -8.86
N ASP A 99 19.75 -6.64 -8.60
CA ASP A 99 19.17 -7.53 -7.58
C ASP A 99 19.64 -7.29 -6.13
N TYR A 100 20.12 -6.07 -5.84
CA TYR A 100 20.58 -5.66 -4.50
C TYR A 100 19.42 -5.37 -3.53
N ALA A 101 18.23 -5.10 -4.07
CA ALA A 101 16.99 -4.86 -3.34
C ALA A 101 15.96 -5.95 -3.75
N PRO A 102 15.98 -7.13 -3.11
CA PRO A 102 14.99 -8.17 -3.38
C PRO A 102 13.63 -7.78 -2.81
N SER A 103 12.58 -8.46 -3.26
CA SER A 103 11.24 -8.38 -2.67
C SER A 103 10.67 -9.77 -2.39
N LYS A 104 9.84 -9.87 -1.34
CA LYS A 104 9.00 -11.06 -1.09
C LYS A 104 7.68 -11.05 -1.86
N GLY A 105 7.42 -10.01 -2.66
CA GLY A 105 6.20 -9.85 -3.45
C GLY A 105 5.03 -9.27 -2.68
N ASP A 106 3.81 -9.62 -3.09
CA ASP A 106 2.56 -9.07 -2.54
C ASP A 106 2.42 -9.27 -1.02
N VAL A 107 1.88 -8.25 -0.34
CA VAL A 107 1.39 -8.41 1.02
C VAL A 107 -0.08 -8.81 0.96
N VAL A 108 -0.37 -10.03 1.42
CA VAL A 108 -1.72 -10.62 1.37
C VAL A 108 -2.27 -10.84 2.78
N ILE A 109 -3.40 -10.20 3.06
CA ILE A 109 -4.17 -10.34 4.30
C ILE A 109 -5.52 -10.98 3.95
N GLY A 110 -5.93 -11.97 4.73
CA GLY A 110 -7.21 -12.64 4.57
C GLY A 110 -8.42 -11.74 4.86
N SER A 111 -9.60 -12.37 4.85
CA SER A 111 -10.84 -11.77 5.33
C SER A 111 -10.94 -11.87 6.85
N ASP A 112 -11.78 -11.04 7.46
CA ASP A 112 -12.10 -11.07 8.90
C ASP A 112 -10.86 -10.94 9.81
N CYS A 113 -9.90 -10.11 9.38
CA CYS A 113 -8.68 -9.87 10.15
C CYS A 113 -8.79 -8.55 10.92
N CYS A 114 -8.27 -8.54 12.16
CA CYS A 114 -8.05 -7.32 12.92
C CYS A 114 -6.56 -6.97 12.90
N ILE A 115 -6.21 -5.83 12.30
CA ILE A 115 -4.84 -5.34 12.21
C ILE A 115 -4.70 -4.15 13.15
N VAL A 116 -3.90 -4.33 14.20
CA VAL A 116 -3.66 -3.31 15.23
C VAL A 116 -2.29 -2.67 15.01
N ALA A 117 -2.14 -1.40 15.43
CA ALA A 117 -0.85 -0.72 15.49
C ALA A 117 -0.28 -0.80 16.91
N THR A 118 1.03 -0.92 17.01
CA THR A 118 1.81 -0.92 18.26
C THR A 118 2.54 0.40 18.45
#